data_AF-A0A258BU23-F1
#
_entry.id   AF-A0A258BU23-F1
#
_cell.length_a   1.000
_cell.length_b   1.000
_cell.length_c   1.000
_cell.angle_alpha   90.00
_cell.angle_beta   90.00
_cell.angle_gamma   90.00
#
_symmetry.space_group_name_H-M   'P 1'
#
loop_
_entity.id
_entity.type
_entity.pdbx_description
1 polymer ?
#
loop_
_entity_poly.entity_id
_entity_poly.type
_entity_poly.pdbx_seq_one_letter_code
_entity_poly.pdbx_strand_id
1 'polypeptide(L)'
;MKFSRVKAAIEGREDFDKSIYGQLIFHHLLTPETKHGTHYFATISRDYRLDDDALSRAIVDVDREIRMQDVVAAGQIEERLLRYPIRQPELLARADLAADKVRRRIQTALDRETGETGAAPMPGA
;
A
#
# COMPACT_ATOMS: atom_id res chain seq x y z
N MET A 1 5.00 -21.38 -16.75
CA MET A 1 6.08 -20.98 -15.82
C MET A 1 5.49 -20.87 -14.41
N LYS A 2 5.83 -21.79 -13.51
CA LYS A 2 5.47 -21.71 -12.09
C LYS A 2 6.58 -20.93 -11.38
N PHE A 3 6.27 -19.75 -10.86
CA PHE A 3 7.21 -19.01 -10.02
C PHE A 3 7.21 -19.64 -8.63
N SER A 4 8.29 -20.35 -8.30
CA SER A 4 8.56 -20.86 -6.96
C SER A 4 8.77 -19.68 -6.02
N ARG A 5 8.07 -19.68 -4.87
CA ARG A 5 8.35 -18.73 -3.79
C ARG A 5 9.78 -18.95 -3.32
N VAL A 6 10.65 -17.95 -3.50
CA VAL A 6 11.99 -17.96 -2.89
C VAL A 6 11.80 -17.92 -1.38
N LYS A 7 11.89 -19.08 -0.73
CA LYS A 7 12.20 -19.16 0.68
C LYS A 7 13.70 -18.90 0.77
N ALA A 8 14.11 -17.71 1.20
CA ALA A 8 15.49 -17.52 1.62
C ALA A 8 15.71 -18.41 2.85
N ALA A 9 16.21 -19.62 2.63
CA ALA A 9 16.60 -20.51 3.71
C ALA A 9 17.84 -19.90 4.37
N ILE A 10 17.75 -19.64 5.67
CA ILE A 10 18.93 -19.34 6.49
C ILE A 10 19.64 -20.68 6.66
N GLU A 11 20.96 -20.70 6.44
CA GLU A 11 21.79 -21.90 6.58
C GLU A 11 21.53 -22.58 7.94
N GLY A 12 21.10 -23.85 7.92
CA GLY A 12 20.70 -24.60 9.12
C GLY A 12 19.22 -24.55 9.53
N ARG A 13 18.34 -23.84 8.80
CA ARG A 13 16.88 -23.91 8.98
C ARG A 13 16.16 -24.23 7.67
N GLU A 14 16.25 -25.50 7.28
CA GLU A 14 15.60 -26.03 6.07
C GLU A 14 14.06 -26.09 6.22
N ASP A 15 13.58 -26.21 7.46
CA ASP A 15 12.16 -26.22 7.82
C ASP A 15 11.69 -24.86 8.38
N PHE A 16 10.67 -24.29 7.74
CA PHE A 16 10.00 -23.06 8.17
C PHE A 16 8.68 -23.42 8.85
N ASP A 17 8.74 -23.65 10.16
CA ASP A 17 7.54 -23.79 10.98
C ASP A 17 6.98 -22.39 11.29
N LYS A 18 5.79 -22.08 10.79
CA LYS A 18 5.13 -20.80 11.05
C LYS A 18 4.66 -20.64 12.50
N SER A 19 4.53 -21.73 13.24
CA SER A 19 4.04 -21.71 14.62
C SER A 19 5.08 -21.23 15.62
N ILE A 20 6.36 -21.24 15.27
CA ILE A 20 7.47 -20.84 16.15
C ILE A 20 7.95 -19.40 15.94
N TYR A 21 7.46 -18.69 14.91
CA TYR A 21 7.79 -17.28 14.67
C TYR A 21 6.58 -16.40 14.95
N GLY A 22 6.84 -15.26 15.58
CA GLY A 22 5.81 -14.25 15.78
C GLY A 22 5.45 -13.50 14.49
N GLN A 23 4.28 -12.88 14.51
CA GLN A 23 3.76 -12.03 13.44
C GLN A 23 4.06 -10.57 13.73
N LEU A 24 4.42 -9.84 12.67
CA LEU A 24 4.54 -8.39 12.64
C LEU A 24 3.63 -7.86 11.53
N ILE A 25 2.69 -7.01 11.90
CA ILE A 25 1.70 -6.44 10.98
C ILE A 25 1.88 -4.93 10.96
N PHE A 26 2.09 -4.39 9.77
CA PHE A 26 2.10 -2.95 9.52
C PHE A 26 0.72 -2.51 9.04
N HIS A 27 0.13 -1.56 9.75
CA HIS A 27 -1.15 -0.96 9.39
C HIS A 27 -0.89 0.41 8.78
N HIS A 28 -1.27 0.57 7.51
CA HIS A 28 -1.17 1.83 6.79
C HIS A 28 -2.57 2.37 6.51
N LEU A 29 -2.92 3.46 7.17
CA LEU A 29 -4.23 4.10 7.05
C LEU A 29 -4.07 5.51 6.50
N LEU A 30 -4.94 5.85 5.55
CA LEU A 30 -4.97 7.15 4.90
C LEU A 30 -6.32 7.81 5.15
N THR A 31 -6.32 9.10 5.46
CA THR A 31 -7.55 9.90 5.60
C THR A 31 -7.37 11.20 4.82
N PRO A 32 -8.23 11.48 3.82
CA PRO A 32 -8.19 12.75 3.12
C PRO A 32 -8.35 13.93 4.10
N GLU A 33 -7.49 14.94 3.98
CA GLU A 33 -7.59 16.20 4.74
C GLU A 33 -8.10 17.31 3.82
N THR A 34 -7.49 17.42 2.64
CA THR A 34 -7.87 18.36 1.59
C THR A 34 -7.82 17.65 0.24
N LYS A 35 -8.13 18.36 -0.85
CA LYS A 35 -7.99 17.83 -2.21
C LYS A 35 -6.56 17.36 -2.53
N HIS A 36 -5.55 17.99 -1.93
CA HIS A 36 -4.13 17.73 -2.20
C HIS A 36 -3.36 17.35 -0.93
N GLY A 37 -4.06 16.90 0.12
CA GLY A 37 -3.48 16.59 1.42
C GLY A 37 -4.16 15.38 2.06
N THR A 38 -3.36 14.57 2.74
CA THR A 38 -3.82 13.35 3.42
C THR A 38 -3.07 13.17 4.73
N HIS A 39 -3.76 12.65 5.73
CA HIS A 39 -3.12 12.14 6.93
C HIS A 39 -2.74 10.67 6.72
N TYR A 40 -1.46 10.35 6.96
CA TYR A 40 -0.94 8.99 6.90
C TYR A 40 -0.63 8.49 8.31
N PHE A 41 -1.50 7.62 8.81
CA PHE A 41 -1.31 6.92 10.08
C PHE A 41 -0.63 5.57 9.84
N ALA A 42 0.54 5.39 10.44
CA ALA A 42 1.25 4.12 10.48
C ALA A 42 1.23 3.58 11.90
N THR A 43 0.73 2.36 12.08
CA THR A 43 0.78 1.66 13.36
C THR A 43 1.22 0.23 13.14
N ILE A 44 1.77 -0.39 14.17
CA ILE A 44 2.39 -1.70 14.07
C ILE A 44 1.85 -2.58 15.18
N SER A 45 1.48 -3.81 14.85
CA SER A 45 1.07 -4.84 15.81
C SER A 45 2.02 -6.02 15.74
N ARG A 46 2.39 -6.57 16.90
CA ARG A 46 3.20 -7.79 17.00
C ARG A 46 2.75 -8.67 18.14
N ASP A 47 3.03 -9.97 18.04
CA ASP A 47 2.70 -10.99 19.05
C ASP A 47 3.95 -11.59 19.74
N TYR A 48 5.14 -11.04 19.48
CA TYR A 48 6.41 -11.52 20.01
C TYR A 48 7.27 -10.40 20.61
N ARG A 49 8.14 -10.77 21.56
CA ARG A 49 9.07 -9.85 22.25
C ARG A 49 8.36 -8.56 22.68
N LEU A 50 7.22 -8.69 23.36
CA LEU A 50 6.35 -7.56 23.69
C LEU A 50 7.02 -6.56 24.64
N ASP A 51 7.80 -7.06 25.59
CA ASP A 51 8.53 -6.26 26.58
C ASP A 51 9.89 -5.73 26.09
N ASP A 52 10.16 -5.87 24.79
CA ASP A 52 11.43 -5.46 24.19
C ASP A 52 11.33 -4.04 23.61
N ASP A 53 11.61 -3.05 24.46
CA ASP A 53 11.61 -1.64 24.09
C ASP A 53 12.65 -1.28 23.02
N ALA A 54 13.80 -1.96 23.02
CA ALA A 54 14.85 -1.71 22.04
C ALA A 54 14.40 -2.14 20.65
N LEU A 55 13.76 -3.31 20.54
CA LEU A 55 13.13 -3.76 19.32
C LEU A 55 11.99 -2.84 18.88
N SER A 56 11.14 -2.39 19.81
CA SER A 56 10.07 -1.43 19.51
C SER A 56 10.62 -0.16 18.84
N ARG A 57 11.67 0.44 19.41
CA ARG A 57 12.29 1.65 18.84
C ARG A 57 12.90 1.39 17.47
N ALA A 58 13.65 0.30 17.32
CA ALA A 58 14.26 -0.06 16.05
C ALA A 58 13.22 -0.25 14.93
N ILE A 59 12.09 -0.90 15.23
CA ILE A 59 11.00 -1.09 14.27
C ILE A 59 10.39 0.26 13.86
N VAL A 60 10.14 1.16 14.82
CA VAL A 60 9.59 2.50 14.55
C VAL A 60 10.53 3.33 13.68
N ASP A 61 11.84 3.28 13.96
CA ASP A 61 12.84 4.03 13.19
C ASP A 61 12.90 3.54 11.74
N VAL A 62 12.85 2.22 11.53
CA VAL A 62 12.82 1.62 10.19
C VAL A 62 11.52 1.94 9.46
N ASP A 63 10.36 1.83 10.11
CA ASP A 63 9.07 2.20 9.50
C ASP A 63 9.09 3.66 9.03
N ARG A 64 9.57 4.56 9.90
CA ARG A 64 9.66 5.97 9.58
C ARG A 64 10.51 6.21 8.35
N GLU A 65 11.69 5.60 8.28
CA GLU A 65 12.61 5.78 7.15
C GLU A 65 12.00 5.28 5.84
N ILE A 66 11.41 4.08 5.84
CA ILE A 66 10.78 3.50 4.66
C ILE A 66 9.58 4.34 4.21
N ARG A 67 8.71 4.71 5.15
CA ARG A 67 7.51 5.48 4.85
C ARG A 67 7.82 6.86 4.30
N MET A 68 8.93 7.48 4.68
CA MET A 68 9.33 8.77 4.10
C MET A 68 9.69 8.64 2.62
N GLN A 69 10.15 7.48 2.15
CA GLN A 69 10.37 7.23 0.73
C GLN A 69 9.05 7.21 -0.05
N ASP A 70 8.00 6.59 0.52
CA ASP A 70 6.66 6.61 -0.05
C ASP A 70 6.08 8.02 -0.13
N VAL A 71 6.30 8.85 0.91
CA VAL A 71 5.88 10.26 0.92
C VAL A 71 6.51 11.04 -0.23
N VAL A 72 7.82 10.86 -0.46
CA VAL A 72 8.51 11.51 -1.58
C VAL A 72 7.95 11.04 -2.93
N ALA A 73 7.75 9.73 -3.09
CA ALA A 73 7.19 9.17 -4.33
C ALA A 73 5.77 9.68 -4.61
N ALA A 74 4.90 9.69 -3.58
CA ALA A 74 3.53 10.20 -3.69
C ALA A 74 3.51 11.69 -4.06
N GLY A 75 4.39 12.51 -3.47
CA GLY A 75 4.51 13.93 -3.81
C GLY A 75 4.88 14.15 -5.27
N GLN A 76 5.84 13.36 -5.80
CA GLN A 76 6.22 13.42 -7.22
C GLN A 76 5.09 13.01 -8.16
N ILE A 77 4.28 12.03 -7.76
CA ILE A 77 3.10 11.60 -8.53
C ILE A 77 2.04 12.71 -8.56
N GLU A 78 1.75 13.33 -7.42
CA GLU A 78 0.75 14.40 -7.31
C GLU A 78 1.09 15.58 -8.24
N GLU A 79 2.34 16.02 -8.26
CA GLU A 79 2.78 17.09 -9.16
C GLU A 79 2.59 16.74 -10.65
N ARG A 80 2.67 15.46 -11.02
CA ARG A 80 2.43 15.01 -12.40
C ARG A 80 0.94 14.93 -12.69
N LEU A 81 0.13 14.47 -11.75
CA LEU A 81 -1.34 14.41 -11.88
C LEU A 81 -1.96 15.80 -12.05
N LEU A 82 -1.36 16.85 -11.49
CA LEU A 82 -1.81 18.22 -11.75
C LEU A 82 -1.60 18.69 -13.20
N ARG A 83 -0.69 18.05 -13.96
CA ARG A 83 -0.21 18.55 -15.27
C ARG A 83 -0.57 17.64 -16.45
N TYR A 84 -0.65 16.33 -16.25
CA TYR A 84 -0.62 15.35 -17.36
C TYR A 84 -1.89 14.52 -17.67
N PRO A 85 -2.94 14.40 -16.83
CA PRO A 85 -4.04 13.47 -17.11
C PRO A 85 -4.90 13.87 -18.33
N ILE A 86 -4.76 15.11 -18.82
CA ILE A 86 -5.45 15.59 -20.04
C ILE A 86 -4.82 14.99 -21.31
N ARG A 87 -3.55 14.58 -21.28
CA ARG A 87 -2.80 14.18 -22.49
C ARG A 87 -2.57 12.67 -22.63
N GLN A 88 -2.44 11.94 -21.52
CA GLN A 88 -2.20 10.50 -21.57
C GLN A 88 -2.80 9.81 -20.33
N PRO A 89 -3.63 8.77 -20.50
CA PRO A 89 -4.08 7.95 -19.40
C PRO A 89 -2.92 7.16 -18.79
N GLU A 90 -3.04 6.80 -17.52
CA GLU A 90 -2.07 5.97 -16.82
C GLU A 90 -1.88 4.61 -17.53
N LEU A 91 -0.63 4.18 -17.70
CA LEU A 91 -0.29 2.87 -18.24
C LEU A 91 -0.19 1.86 -17.08
N LEU A 92 -1.10 0.89 -17.05
CA LEU A 92 -1.13 -0.14 -16.01
C LEU A 92 -0.24 -1.32 -16.37
N ALA A 93 0.58 -1.75 -15.41
CA ALA A 93 1.33 -3.00 -15.44
C ALA A 93 0.61 -4.09 -14.65
N ARG A 94 1.09 -5.34 -14.76
CA ARG A 94 0.52 -6.47 -14.02
C ARG A 94 0.58 -6.30 -12.50
N ALA A 95 1.54 -5.54 -11.99
CA ALA A 95 1.67 -5.25 -10.57
C ALA A 95 0.52 -4.38 -10.03
N ASP A 96 -0.10 -3.58 -10.90
CA ASP A 96 -1.13 -2.59 -10.50
C ASP A 96 -2.52 -3.20 -10.35
N LEU A 97 -2.69 -4.50 -10.63
CA LEU A 97 -4.00 -5.16 -10.61
C LEU A 97 -4.75 -4.99 -9.28
N ALA A 98 -4.03 -5.03 -8.15
CA ALA A 98 -4.64 -4.82 -6.84
C ALA A 98 -5.06 -3.36 -6.65
N ALA A 99 -4.21 -2.41 -7.06
CA ALA A 99 -4.49 -0.97 -6.97
C ALA A 99 -5.69 -0.57 -7.86
N ASP A 100 -5.76 -1.07 -9.09
CA ASP A 100 -6.89 -0.82 -10.01
C ASP A 100 -8.22 -1.32 -9.42
N LYS A 101 -8.22 -2.52 -8.81
CA LYS A 101 -9.42 -3.05 -8.14
C LYS A 101 -9.88 -2.16 -6.99
N VAL A 102 -8.96 -1.64 -6.17
CA VAL A 102 -9.30 -0.72 -5.08
C VAL A 102 -9.81 0.61 -5.64
N ARG A 103 -9.16 1.17 -6.66
CA ARG A 103 -9.60 2.39 -7.36
C ARG A 103 -11.05 2.28 -7.83
N ARG A 104 -11.40 1.19 -8.52
CA ARG A 104 -12.77 0.95 -8.98
C ARG A 104 -13.77 0.90 -7.82
N ARG A 105 -13.42 0.25 -6.71
CA ARG A 105 -14.28 0.19 -5.52
C ARG A 105 -14.51 1.55 -4.91
N ILE A 106 -13.46 2.38 -4.82
CA ILE A 106 -13.57 3.76 -4.33
C ILE A 106 -14.47 4.56 -5.27
N GLN A 107 -14.27 4.48 -6.58
CA GLN A 107 -15.14 5.16 -7.55
C GLN A 107 -16.60 4.74 -7.39
N THR A 108 -16.88 3.44 -7.27
CA THR A 108 -18.26 2.96 -7.05
C THR A 108 -18.86 3.47 -5.74
N ALA A 109 -18.04 3.69 -4.70
CA ALA A 109 -18.53 4.29 -3.46
C ALA A 109 -18.91 5.77 -3.67
N LEU A 110 -18.04 6.53 -4.35
CA LEU A 110 -18.29 7.94 -4.70
C LEU A 110 -19.54 8.11 -5.58
N ASP A 111 -19.69 7.27 -6.61
CA ASP A 111 -20.86 7.28 -7.51
C ASP A 111 -22.17 7.06 -6.73
N ARG A 112 -22.14 6.19 -5.71
CA ARG A 112 -23.30 5.95 -4.83
C ARG A 112 -23.63 7.15 -3.95
N GLU A 113 -22.62 7.88 -3.48
CA GLU A 113 -22.79 9.06 -2.64
C GLU A 113 -23.39 10.24 -3.44
N THR A 114 -23.03 10.38 -4.72
CA THR A 114 -23.54 11.45 -5.59
C THR A 114 -24.90 11.15 -6.21
N GLY A 115 -25.40 9.92 -6.08
CA GLY A 115 -26.64 9.45 -6.72
C GLY A 115 -26.49 9.21 -8.22
N GLU A 116 -25.28 9.34 -8.76
CA GLU A 116 -24.96 8.98 -10.14
C GLU A 116 -24.81 7.46 -10.20
N THR A 117 -25.84 6.77 -10.70
CA THR A 117 -25.74 5.32 -10.91
C THR A 117 -24.81 5.06 -12.09
N GLY A 118 -23.51 4.88 -11.81
CA GLY A 118 -22.47 4.37 -12.70
C GLY A 118 -22.61 4.75 -14.17
N ALA A 119 -22.01 5.88 -14.58
CA ALA A 119 -21.68 6.07 -15.99
C ALA A 119 -20.88 4.84 -16.45
N ALA A 120 -21.44 4.10 -17.41
CA ALA A 120 -20.85 2.88 -17.95
C ALA A 120 -19.37 3.10 -18.30
N PRO A 121 -18.50 2.08 -18.15
CA PRO A 121 -17.12 2.20 -18.59
C PRO A 121 -17.12 2.63 -20.06
N MET A 122 -16.42 3.73 -20.36
CA MET A 122 -16.20 4.19 -21.73
C MET A 122 -15.73 2.99 -22.58
N PRO A 123 -16.44 2.65 -23.68
CA PRO A 123 -16.03 1.57 -24.53
C PRO A 123 -14.73 1.96 -25.23
N GLY A 124 -13.65 1.27 -24.90
CA GLY A 124 -12.42 1.14 -25.69
C GLY A 124 -11.76 2.43 -26.22
N ALA A 125 -10.60 2.77 -25.67
CA ALA A 125 -9.53 3.43 -26.40
C ALA A 125 -8.18 2.93 -25.87
#